data_AF-A0A183KYB3-F1
#
_entry.id   AF-A0A183KYB3-F1
#
_cell.length_a   1.000
_cell.length_b   1.000
_cell.length_c   1.000
_cell.angle_alpha   90.00
_cell.angle_beta   90.00
_cell.angle_gamma   90.00
#
_symmetry.space_group_name_H-M   'P 1'
#
loop_
_entity.id
_entity.type
_entity.pdbx_description
1 polymer ?
#
loop_
_entity_poly.entity_id
_entity_poly.type
_entity_poly.pdbx_seq_one_letter_code
_entity_poly.pdbx_strand_id
1 'polypeptide(L)'
;MILGILSASAAAGVAVAFGAPIGGVLFSLEEASYYFPMKTMFRSFFCAMVSANVLRILNPYGSDNMIMFYVDYQAQWHVMELIPFALLGLLGLDLNRSIKRMFYQQSSCQMIFSLINYGLPRAADHSHCPNYFMFIYDTVMCGKLTPATPREEGP
;
A
#
# COMPACT_ATOMS: atom_id res chain seq x y z
N MET A 1 -0.67 16.54 -11.25
CA MET A 1 -1.04 15.54 -12.29
C MET A 1 -0.47 14.16 -11.97
N ILE A 2 0.85 14.02 -11.81
CA ILE A 2 1.52 12.75 -11.52
C ILE A 2 0.99 12.07 -10.23
N LEU A 3 0.86 12.83 -9.13
CA LEU A 3 0.34 12.31 -7.85
C LEU A 3 -1.07 11.70 -7.97
N GLY A 4 -1.93 12.30 -8.81
CA GLY A 4 -3.29 11.82 -9.03
C GLY A 4 -3.34 10.49 -9.79
N ILE A 5 -2.38 10.25 -10.69
CA ILE A 5 -2.24 9.01 -11.45
C ILE A 5 -1.67 7.90 -10.55
N LEU A 6 -0.69 8.22 -9.70
CA LEU A 6 -0.13 7.29 -8.71
C LEU A 6 -1.15 6.86 -7.65
N SER A 7 -1.95 7.79 -7.15
CA SER A 7 -3.04 7.47 -6.23
C SER A 7 -4.15 6.64 -6.92
N ALA A 8 -4.52 6.99 -8.16
CA ALA A 8 -5.51 6.22 -8.91
C ALA A 8 -5.04 4.78 -9.22
N SER A 9 -3.76 4.59 -9.53
CA SER A 9 -3.21 3.25 -9.76
C SER A 9 -3.13 2.42 -8.49
N ALA A 10 -2.74 3.02 -7.36
CA ALA A 10 -2.77 2.35 -6.05
C ALA A 10 -4.20 1.93 -5.68
N ALA A 11 -5.18 2.83 -5.82
CA ALA A 11 -6.59 2.53 -5.56
C ALA A 11 -7.14 1.42 -6.46
N ALA A 12 -6.80 1.44 -7.77
CA ALA A 12 -7.20 0.39 -8.70
C ALA A 12 -6.59 -0.97 -8.36
N GLY A 13 -5.31 -1.02 -7.96
CA GLY A 13 -4.65 -2.26 -7.55
C GLY A 13 -5.32 -2.89 -6.32
N VAL A 14 -5.62 -2.10 -5.29
CA VAL A 14 -6.34 -2.56 -4.10
C VAL A 14 -7.77 -3.00 -4.45
N ALA A 15 -8.45 -2.27 -5.34
CA ALA A 15 -9.79 -2.62 -5.80
C ALA A 15 -9.84 -3.98 -6.54
N VAL A 16 -8.81 -4.33 -7.32
CA VAL A 16 -8.72 -5.66 -7.95
C VAL A 16 -8.37 -6.73 -6.94
N ALA A 17 -7.47 -6.47 -5.99
CA ALA A 17 -7.08 -7.49 -5.01
C ALA A 17 -8.26 -7.94 -4.12
N PHE A 18 -9.15 -7.01 -3.76
CA PHE A 18 -10.24 -7.27 -2.80
C PHE A 18 -11.65 -7.16 -3.39
N GLY A 19 -11.80 -6.82 -4.68
CA GLY A 19 -13.10 -6.58 -5.31
C GLY A 19 -13.92 -5.42 -4.70
N ALA A 20 -13.28 -4.53 -3.94
CA ALA A 20 -13.92 -3.44 -3.21
C ALA A 20 -13.42 -2.07 -3.71
N PRO A 21 -14.05 -1.48 -4.76
CA PRO A 21 -13.56 -0.26 -5.39
C PRO A 21 -13.59 0.97 -4.47
N ILE A 22 -14.57 1.05 -3.56
CA ILE A 22 -14.66 2.15 -2.58
C ILE A 22 -13.51 2.04 -1.56
N GLY A 23 -13.23 0.82 -1.09
CA GLY A 23 -12.15 0.57 -0.13
C GLY A 23 -10.77 0.94 -0.68
N GLY A 24 -10.51 0.63 -1.96
CA GLY A 24 -9.25 1.02 -2.62
C GLY A 24 -9.06 2.54 -2.72
N VAL A 25 -10.12 3.29 -3.01
CA VAL A 25 -10.04 4.77 -3.06
C VAL A 25 -9.86 5.37 -1.66
N LEU A 26 -10.57 4.87 -0.65
CA LEU A 26 -10.42 5.34 0.74
C LEU A 26 -9.02 5.05 1.28
N PHE A 27 -8.49 3.85 1.03
CA PHE A 27 -7.11 3.51 1.40
C PHE A 27 -6.10 4.46 0.75
N SER A 28 -6.27 4.78 -0.54
CA SER A 28 -5.38 5.73 -1.19
C SER A 28 -5.54 7.16 -0.67
N LEU A 29 -6.72 7.57 -0.20
CA LEU A 29 -6.91 8.88 0.44
C LEU A 29 -6.25 8.93 1.82
N GLU A 30 -6.37 7.88 2.61
CA GLU A 30 -5.74 7.78 3.93
C GLU A 30 -4.20 7.81 3.84
N GLU A 31 -3.62 7.13 2.85
CA GLU A 31 -2.17 6.96 2.75
C GLU A 31 -1.46 7.95 1.80
N ALA A 32 -2.07 8.31 0.67
CA ALA A 32 -1.36 9.03 -0.40
C ALA A 32 -1.64 10.52 -0.45
N SER A 33 -2.73 11.02 0.17
CA SER A 33 -3.14 12.41 -0.04
C SER A 33 -4.14 12.98 0.96
N TYR A 34 -3.71 14.02 1.69
CA TYR A 34 -4.57 14.78 2.62
C TYR A 34 -5.60 15.70 1.94
N TYR A 35 -5.39 16.10 0.68
CA TYR A 35 -6.27 17.04 -0.01
C TYR A 35 -6.50 16.59 -1.46
N PHE A 36 -7.67 16.03 -1.74
CA PHE A 36 -8.08 15.63 -3.09
C PHE A 36 -9.31 16.42 -3.53
N PRO A 37 -9.25 17.18 -4.64
CA PRO A 37 -10.44 17.84 -5.17
C PRO A 37 -11.45 16.77 -5.60
N MET A 38 -12.73 16.96 -5.24
CA MET A 38 -13.81 15.98 -5.50
C MET A 38 -13.87 15.52 -6.97
N LYS A 39 -13.47 16.40 -7.91
CA LYS A 39 -13.42 16.10 -9.35
C LYS A 39 -12.38 15.04 -9.72
N THR A 40 -11.26 14.92 -9.03
CA THR A 40 -10.25 13.88 -9.29
C THR A 40 -10.55 12.59 -8.53
N MET A 41 -11.18 12.68 -7.36
CA MET A 41 -11.65 11.52 -6.58
C MET A 41 -12.63 10.66 -7.39
N PHE A 42 -13.58 11.30 -8.09
CA PHE A 42 -14.55 10.55 -8.89
C PHE A 42 -13.90 9.83 -10.08
N ARG A 43 -12.82 10.40 -10.63
CA ARG A 43 -12.06 9.79 -11.75
C ARG A 43 -11.28 8.57 -11.30
N SER A 44 -10.67 8.59 -10.11
CA SER A 44 -10.01 7.40 -9.54
C SER A 44 -11.02 6.33 -9.13
N PHE A 45 -12.20 6.73 -8.64
CA PHE A 45 -13.29 5.80 -8.34
C PHE A 45 -13.77 5.03 -9.57
N PHE A 46 -13.97 5.69 -10.71
CA PHE A 46 -14.30 4.99 -11.95
C PHE A 46 -13.21 4.03 -12.40
N CYS A 47 -11.94 4.42 -12.28
CA CYS A 47 -10.84 3.54 -12.61
C CYS A 47 -10.85 2.26 -11.74
N ALA A 48 -11.02 2.42 -10.42
CA ALA A 48 -11.15 1.31 -9.48
C ALA A 48 -12.37 0.41 -9.77
N MET A 49 -13.51 1.02 -10.12
CA MET A 49 -14.73 0.29 -10.49
C MET A 49 -14.55 -0.53 -11.77
N VAL A 50 -13.93 0.05 -12.81
CA VAL A 50 -13.62 -0.68 -14.05
C VAL A 50 -12.68 -1.85 -13.75
N SER A 51 -11.66 -1.63 -12.92
CA SER A 51 -10.74 -2.68 -12.48
C SER A 51 -11.45 -3.88 -11.81
N ALA A 52 -12.35 -3.60 -10.86
CA ALA A 52 -13.15 -4.64 -10.19
C ALA A 52 -14.13 -5.36 -11.16
N ASN A 53 -14.70 -4.64 -12.13
CA ASN A 53 -15.55 -5.26 -13.15
C ASN A 53 -14.75 -6.15 -14.11
N VAL A 54 -13.54 -5.75 -14.48
CA VAL A 54 -12.65 -6.60 -15.31
C VAL A 54 -12.33 -7.90 -14.58
N LEU A 55 -12.07 -7.86 -13.27
CA LEU A 55 -11.87 -9.06 -12.48
C LEU A 55 -13.08 -10.01 -12.51
N ARG A 56 -14.30 -9.46 -12.40
CA ARG A 56 -15.55 -10.24 -12.54
C ARG A 56 -15.65 -10.93 -13.90
N ILE A 57 -15.30 -10.23 -14.97
CA ILE A 57 -15.41 -10.74 -16.33
C ILE A 57 -14.37 -11.84 -16.58
N LEU A 58 -13.15 -11.67 -16.08
CA LEU A 58 -12.08 -12.66 -16.26
C LEU A 58 -12.33 -13.97 -15.51
N ASN A 59 -13.12 -13.93 -14.43
CA ASN A 59 -13.40 -15.05 -13.52
C ASN A 59 -12.21 -16.04 -13.37
N PRO A 60 -11.06 -15.56 -12.84
CA PRO A 60 -9.83 -16.36 -12.81
C PRO A 60 -9.94 -17.64 -11.96
N TYR A 61 -10.95 -17.73 -11.10
CA TYR A 61 -11.17 -18.87 -10.20
C TYR A 61 -12.33 -19.77 -10.63
N GLY A 62 -13.07 -19.43 -11.69
CA GLY A 62 -14.25 -20.17 -12.14
C GLY A 62 -15.36 -20.29 -11.10
N SER A 63 -15.35 -19.44 -10.06
CA SER A 63 -16.33 -19.43 -8.98
C SER A 63 -17.45 -18.44 -9.30
N ASP A 64 -18.63 -18.64 -8.74
CA ASP A 64 -19.75 -17.69 -8.85
C ASP A 64 -19.53 -16.44 -7.96
N ASN A 65 -18.52 -16.51 -7.09
CA ASN A 65 -18.16 -15.43 -6.17
C ASN A 65 -17.16 -14.45 -6.79
N MET A 66 -17.40 -13.16 -6.56
CA MET A 66 -16.60 -12.05 -7.09
C MET A 66 -15.13 -12.05 -6.62
N ILE A 67 -14.90 -12.58 -5.41
CA ILE A 67 -13.65 -12.47 -4.66
C ILE A 67 -13.36 -13.76 -3.90
N MET A 68 -12.10 -14.00 -3.57
CA MET A 68 -11.65 -15.21 -2.87
C MET A 68 -12.16 -15.31 -1.42
N PHE A 69 -12.55 -14.20 -0.81
CA PHE A 69 -13.03 -14.13 0.58
C PHE A 69 -14.56 -14.08 0.67
N TYR A 70 -15.25 -15.04 0.06
CA TYR A 70 -16.70 -15.19 0.26
C TYR A 70 -16.98 -15.94 1.57
N VAL A 71 -17.82 -15.39 2.43
CA VAL A 71 -18.29 -16.06 3.65
C VAL A 71 -19.82 -16.09 3.67
N ASP A 72 -20.38 -17.25 4.01
CA ASP A 72 -21.82 -17.43 4.07
C ASP A 72 -22.33 -17.16 5.50
N TYR A 73 -23.19 -16.16 5.66
CA TYR A 73 -23.65 -15.70 6.97
C TYR A 73 -24.91 -16.46 7.41
N GLN A 74 -24.73 -17.59 8.09
CA GLN A 74 -25.83 -18.40 8.63
C GLN A 74 -26.21 -18.05 10.09
N ALA A 75 -25.41 -17.24 10.79
CA ALA A 75 -25.65 -16.85 12.19
C ALA A 75 -25.71 -15.32 12.37
N GLN A 76 -26.63 -14.85 13.22
CA GLN A 76 -26.79 -13.43 13.58
C GLN A 76 -25.81 -13.06 14.70
N TRP A 77 -25.19 -11.87 14.64
CA TRP A 77 -24.25 -11.45 15.68
C TRP A 77 -24.95 -11.31 17.04
N HIS A 78 -24.19 -11.48 18.12
CA HIS A 78 -24.63 -11.11 19.47
C HIS A 78 -23.67 -10.07 20.06
N VAL A 79 -24.19 -9.07 20.78
CA VAL A 79 -23.40 -7.93 21.31
C VAL A 79 -22.29 -8.40 22.27
N MET A 80 -22.49 -9.54 22.94
CA MET A 80 -21.47 -10.13 23.83
C MET A 80 -20.22 -10.62 23.09
N GLU A 81 -20.30 -10.88 21.78
CA GLU A 81 -19.17 -11.29 20.94
C GLU A 81 -18.23 -10.11 20.63
N LEU A 82 -18.66 -8.86 20.87
CA LEU A 82 -17.81 -7.68 20.68
C LEU A 82 -16.58 -7.69 21.61
N ILE A 83 -16.71 -8.28 22.81
CA ILE A 83 -15.63 -8.38 23.80
C ILE A 83 -14.45 -9.19 23.27
N PRO A 84 -14.61 -10.44 22.79
CA PRO A 84 -13.50 -11.19 22.20
C PRO A 84 -12.97 -10.53 20.91
N PHE A 85 -13.80 -9.86 20.10
CA PHE A 85 -13.30 -9.10 18.95
C PHE A 85 -12.37 -7.94 19.36
N ALA A 86 -12.70 -7.23 20.44
CA ALA A 86 -11.85 -6.16 20.96
C ALA A 86 -10.51 -6.70 21.47
N LEU A 87 -10.52 -7.84 22.18
CA LEU A 87 -9.28 -8.48 22.66
C LEU A 87 -8.39 -8.95 21.50
N LEU A 88 -8.98 -9.56 20.46
CA LEU A 88 -8.25 -9.94 19.25
C LEU A 88 -7.64 -8.72 18.54
N GLY A 89 -8.35 -7.58 18.53
CA GLY A 89 -7.82 -6.32 18.03
C GLY A 89 -6.56 -5.86 18.77
N LEU A 90 -6.58 -5.89 20.11
CA LEU A 90 -5.41 -5.51 20.93
C LEU A 90 -4.22 -6.44 20.69
N LEU A 91 -4.46 -7.75 20.69
CA LEU A 91 -3.41 -8.74 20.39
C LEU A 91 -2.84 -8.56 18.99
N GLY A 92 -3.69 -8.25 18.00
CA GLY A 92 -3.28 -7.93 16.65
C GLY A 92 -2.36 -6.71 16.59
N LEU A 93 -2.67 -5.63 17.32
CA LEU A 93 -1.84 -4.41 17.37
C LEU A 93 -0.45 -4.69 17.96
N ASP A 94 -0.38 -5.41 19.07
CA ASP A 94 0.88 -5.74 19.73
C ASP A 94 1.78 -6.64 18.87
N LEU A 95 1.17 -7.60 18.17
CA LEU A 95 1.88 -8.45 17.21
C LEU A 95 2.40 -7.63 16.02
N ASN A 96 1.56 -6.77 15.42
CA ASN A 96 1.96 -5.89 14.33
C ASN A 96 3.10 -4.95 14.74
N ARG A 97 3.07 -4.42 15.97
CA ARG A 97 4.14 -3.59 16.52
C ARG A 97 5.46 -4.36 16.64
N SER A 98 5.41 -5.61 17.06
CA SER A 98 6.59 -6.47 17.20
C SER A 98 7.17 -6.85 15.84
N ILE A 99 6.34 -7.21 14.87
CA ILE A 99 6.76 -7.52 13.50
C ILE A 99 7.42 -6.30 12.85
N LYS A 100 6.82 -5.10 12.95
CA LYS A 100 7.42 -3.87 12.40
C LYS A 100 8.81 -3.59 12.98
N ARG A 101 9.00 -3.80 14.29
CA ARG A 101 10.34 -3.67 14.93
C ARG A 101 11.35 -4.66 14.36
N MET A 102 10.94 -5.91 14.14
CA MET A 102 11.81 -6.95 13.57
C MET A 102 12.22 -6.60 12.13
N PHE A 103 11.28 -6.19 11.28
CA PHE A 103 11.59 -5.77 9.90
C PHE A 103 12.46 -4.51 9.85
N TYR A 104 12.21 -3.53 10.74
CA TYR A 104 13.04 -2.32 10.83
C TYR A 104 14.50 -2.63 11.18
N GLN A 105 14.70 -3.56 12.12
CA GLN A 105 16.04 -4.00 12.50
C GLN A 105 16.75 -4.70 11.33
N GLN A 106 16.04 -5.55 10.60
CA GLN A 106 16.61 -6.26 9.45
C GLN A 106 17.03 -5.31 8.32
N SER A 107 16.19 -4.34 7.96
CA SER A 107 16.51 -3.33 6.95
C SER A 107 17.67 -2.43 7.37
N SER A 108 17.76 -2.09 8.66
CA SER A 108 18.86 -1.28 9.19
C SER A 108 20.20 -2.01 9.10
N CYS A 109 20.25 -3.30 9.42
CA CYS A 109 21.49 -4.09 9.33
C CYS A 109 21.96 -4.27 7.88
N GLN A 110 21.04 -4.48 6.93
CA GLN A 110 21.34 -4.54 5.49
C GLN A 110 21.94 -3.22 4.99
N MET A 111 21.31 -2.09 5.34
CA MET A 111 21.80 -0.77 4.97
C MET A 111 23.17 -0.47 5.58
N ILE A 112 23.41 -0.80 6.86
CA ILE A 112 24.71 -0.57 7.52
C ILE A 112 25.81 -1.42 6.87
N PHE A 113 25.54 -2.68 6.52
CA PHE A 113 26.51 -3.53 5.81
C PHE A 113 26.86 -2.98 4.41
N SER A 114 25.86 -2.46 3.68
CA SER A 114 26.08 -1.78 2.41
C SER A 114 26.85 -0.46 2.57
N LEU A 115 26.59 0.32 3.62
CA LEU A 115 27.33 1.57 3.88
C LEU A 115 28.79 1.30 4.25
N ILE A 116 29.09 0.24 5.00
CA ILE A 116 30.46 -0.17 5.34
C ILE A 116 31.22 -0.65 4.09
N ASN A 117 30.56 -1.38 3.18
CA ASN A 117 31.19 -1.90 1.96
C ASN A 117 31.29 -0.87 0.81
N TYR A 118 30.34 0.07 0.70
CA TYR A 118 30.26 1.04 -0.41
C TYR A 118 30.58 2.49 -0.02
N GLY A 119 30.85 2.79 1.26
CA GLY A 119 31.39 4.08 1.72
C GLY A 119 30.47 5.31 1.52
N LEU A 120 29.18 5.12 1.25
CA LEU A 120 28.22 6.23 1.07
C LEU A 120 27.87 6.88 2.43
N PRO A 121 27.75 8.23 2.51
CA PRO A 121 27.33 8.89 3.73
C PRO A 121 25.82 8.69 4.00
N ARG A 122 25.50 8.59 5.30
CA ARG A 122 24.17 8.38 5.88
C ARG A 122 23.20 9.47 5.39
N ALA A 123 22.18 9.11 4.61
CA ALA A 123 21.02 9.98 4.36
C ALA A 123 20.21 10.07 5.66
N ALA A 124 20.60 11.01 6.54
CA ALA A 124 19.95 11.28 7.80
C ALA A 124 19.10 12.55 7.68
N ASP A 125 17.86 12.36 7.24
CA ASP A 125 16.70 13.08 7.77
C ASP A 125 15.52 12.12 7.67
N HIS A 126 15.12 11.59 8.82
CA HIS A 126 13.91 10.79 8.96
C HIS A 126 13.01 11.44 10.00
N SER A 127 12.67 12.72 9.79
CA SER A 127 11.82 13.45 10.73
C SER A 127 10.35 13.55 10.28
N HIS A 128 9.95 13.04 9.11
CA HIS A 128 8.55 13.15 8.66
C HIS A 128 8.05 12.08 7.66
N CYS A 129 8.28 10.79 7.93
CA CYS A 129 7.60 9.72 7.17
C CYS A 129 6.70 8.90 8.11
N PRO A 130 5.41 9.27 8.25
CA PRO A 130 4.51 8.57 9.17
C PRO A 130 4.19 7.12 8.75
N ASN A 131 4.39 6.73 7.48
CA ASN A 131 3.93 5.43 6.97
C ASN A 131 5.04 4.62 6.25
N TYR A 132 5.23 3.38 6.71
CA TYR A 132 6.19 2.39 6.19
C TYR A 132 5.99 2.06 4.69
N PHE A 133 4.78 2.27 4.19
CA PHE A 133 4.42 2.04 2.79
C PHE A 133 5.10 3.07 1.87
N MET A 134 5.14 4.35 2.26
CA MET A 134 5.81 5.43 1.50
C MET A 134 7.31 5.15 1.29
N PHE A 135 7.96 4.54 2.30
CA PHE A 135 9.36 4.12 2.22
C PHE A 135 9.63 3.10 1.09
N ILE A 136 8.69 2.20 0.81
CA ILE A 136 8.81 1.24 -0.31
C ILE A 136 8.66 1.98 -1.64
N TYR A 137 7.75 2.95 -1.75
CA TYR A 137 7.61 3.76 -2.98
C TYR A 137 8.82 4.66 -3.21
N ASP A 138 9.38 5.29 -2.18
CA ASP A 138 10.62 6.06 -2.29
C ASP A 138 11.80 5.15 -2.66
N THR A 139 11.89 3.93 -2.13
CA THR A 139 12.96 2.99 -2.53
C THR A 139 12.79 2.49 -3.97
N VAL A 140 11.55 2.22 -4.41
CA VAL A 140 11.24 1.78 -5.79
C VAL A 140 11.37 2.92 -6.81
N MET A 141 11.04 4.16 -6.44
CA MET A 141 11.19 5.34 -7.30
C MET A 141 12.61 5.89 -7.30
N CYS A 142 13.29 5.95 -6.15
CA CYS A 142 14.70 6.35 -6.09
C CYS A 142 15.61 5.33 -6.81
N GLY A 143 15.21 4.06 -6.87
CA GLY A 143 15.87 3.04 -7.73
C GLY A 143 15.58 3.17 -9.22
N LYS A 144 14.63 4.01 -9.65
CA LYS A 144 14.28 4.22 -11.07
C LYS A 144 14.47 5.66 -11.58
N LEU A 145 14.91 6.60 -10.73
CA LEU A 145 15.12 8.00 -11.10
C LEU A 145 16.59 8.47 -11.15
N THR A 146 17.57 7.57 -11.16
CA THR A 146 18.87 7.91 -11.75
C THR A 146 18.89 7.48 -13.22
N PRO A 147 18.49 8.33 -14.18
CA PRO A 147 19.08 8.21 -15.50
C PRO A 147 20.57 8.47 -15.29
N ALA A 148 21.40 7.47 -15.57
CA ALA A 148 22.82 7.71 -15.77
C ALA A 148 22.94 8.69 -16.95
N THR A 149 23.08 9.99 -16.66
CA THR A 149 23.53 10.95 -17.66
C THR A 149 24.98 10.56 -17.97
N PRO A 150 25.32 10.13 -19.20
CA PRO A 150 26.72 10.00 -19.58
C PRO A 150 27.34 11.40 -19.44
N ARG A 151 28.47 11.52 -18.72
CA ARG A 151 29.29 12.73 -18.79
C ARG A 151 29.66 12.95 -20.26
N GLU A 152 29.41 14.15 -20.78
CA GLU A 152 30.06 14.61 -22.00
C GLU A 152 31.58 14.58 -21.77
N GLU A 153 32.28 13.72 -22.51
CA GLU A 153 33.69 13.90 -22.80
C GLU A 153 33.78 14.99 -23.87
N GLY A 154 34.13 16.20 -23.43
CA GLY A 154 34.58 17.29 -24.30
C GLY A 154 36.10 17.42 -24.19
N PRO A 155 36.80 17.66 -25.32
CA PRO A 155 38.26 17.68 -25.43
C PRO A 155 38.95 18.87 -24.74
#